data_AF-A0A7S4IS68-F1
#
_entry.id   AF-A0A7S4IS68-F1
#
_cell.length_a   1.000
_cell.length_b   1.000
_cell.length_c   1.000
_cell.angle_alpha   90.00
_cell.angle_beta   90.00
_cell.angle_gamma   90.00
#
_symmetry.space_group_name_H-M   'P 1'
#
loop_
_entity.id
_entity.type
_entity.pdbx_description
1 polymer ?
#
loop_
_entity_poly.entity_id
_entity_poly.type
_entity_poly.pdbx_seq_one_letter_code
_entity_poly.pdbx_strand_id
1 'polypeptide(L)'
;MTPDAKIFLDVDDLTSGKGAEFVDKALATLVFISDGYFSSPNCMREFMRAVVTKQPMISLIELEAKKGGITREEVERHLLHNDLGFYRKCGLEAEVLEWGFAIPTADELFTALFAKEPIQWNRIGFFQDVSMRLIANHVIKPGGGGTLADEECGVGQPRSSTKSGIELPDDTYLQGEVSMMQPKVGPPQRGHAFHVYCSEHNEGAAALMAEVSTKLSLQLALTSDIEQLQVCDCILVCLTALTWTRGKASEAFASQVQHAMAMKVPLLLAHEMPGVDASERNAIEFDAFFTFQDGTTPQGLLQGGIYDQIAVPLKGGAWRRASLVVLARALAGLATEEEERERVLEAHAGLIRGVKQVVLTARTNLFGTMRTKASPCS
;
A
#
# COMPACT_ATOMS: atom_id res chain seq x y z
N MET A 1 16.28 11.91 4.81
CA MET A 1 17.18 11.71 3.64
C MET A 1 18.58 11.57 4.18
N THR A 2 19.32 10.53 3.82
CA THR A 2 20.77 10.45 3.97
C THR A 2 21.39 11.20 2.79
N PRO A 3 21.69 12.50 2.90
CA PRO A 3 22.06 13.32 1.75
C PRO A 3 23.39 12.89 1.12
N ASP A 4 24.17 12.08 1.84
CA ASP A 4 25.52 11.66 1.46
C ASP A 4 25.62 10.18 1.00
N ALA A 5 24.48 9.46 0.94
CA ALA A 5 24.50 8.07 0.48
C ALA A 5 24.81 8.01 -1.03
N LYS A 6 25.93 7.39 -1.39
CA LYS A 6 26.30 7.11 -2.79
C LYS A 6 25.79 5.73 -3.16
N ILE A 7 24.91 5.69 -4.16
CA ILE A 7 24.35 4.45 -4.72
C ILE A 7 25.09 4.18 -6.02
N PHE A 8 25.51 2.93 -6.21
CA PHE A 8 26.09 2.43 -7.45
C PHE A 8 25.10 1.44 -8.06
N LEU A 9 24.81 1.57 -9.36
CA LEU A 9 24.03 0.60 -10.12
C LEU A 9 24.92 -0.02 -11.21
N ASP A 10 24.81 -1.32 -11.44
CA ASP A 10 25.59 -2.05 -12.46
C ASP A 10 25.44 -1.44 -13.88
N VAL A 11 24.29 -0.80 -14.16
CA VAL A 11 24.06 -0.07 -15.43
C VAL A 11 24.89 1.20 -15.60
N ASP A 12 25.52 1.70 -14.53
CA ASP A 12 26.34 2.91 -14.54
C ASP A 12 27.76 2.65 -15.09
N ASP A 13 28.18 1.38 -15.22
CA ASP A 13 29.44 0.98 -15.88
C ASP A 13 29.25 -0.19 -16.86
N LEU A 14 28.54 0.09 -17.96
CA LEU A 14 28.41 -0.84 -19.10
C LEU A 14 29.74 -1.08 -19.86
N THR A 15 30.84 -0.46 -19.44
CA THR A 15 32.06 -0.34 -20.24
C THR A 15 33.27 -1.11 -19.73
N SER A 16 33.37 -1.45 -18.43
CA SER A 16 34.62 -2.04 -17.91
C SER A 16 34.55 -3.16 -16.86
N GLY A 17 33.43 -3.39 -16.18
CA GLY A 17 33.41 -4.26 -14.98
C GLY A 17 32.46 -5.46 -15.04
N LYS A 18 32.77 -6.50 -14.26
CA LYS A 18 31.83 -7.60 -13.93
C LYS A 18 31.05 -7.27 -12.63
N GLY A 19 31.03 -6.03 -12.15
CA GLY A 19 30.28 -5.57 -10.97
C GLY A 19 30.88 -5.96 -9.60
N ALA A 20 31.55 -7.12 -9.51
CA ALA A 20 32.05 -7.69 -8.25
C ALA A 20 33.05 -6.80 -7.49
N GLU A 21 33.88 -6.01 -8.15
CA GLU A 21 34.83 -5.12 -7.47
C GLU A 21 34.16 -3.93 -6.76
N PHE A 22 32.93 -3.58 -7.11
CA PHE A 22 32.18 -2.51 -6.46
C PHE A 22 31.52 -2.98 -5.17
N VAL A 23 31.19 -4.27 -5.10
CA VAL A 23 30.70 -4.96 -3.89
C VAL A 23 31.71 -4.72 -2.76
N ASP A 24 33.00 -4.99 -2.98
CA ASP A 24 34.07 -4.79 -1.98
C ASP A 24 34.25 -3.34 -1.49
N LYS A 25 33.82 -2.36 -2.29
CA LYS A 25 33.95 -0.92 -1.98
C LYS A 25 32.69 -0.35 -1.32
N ALA A 26 31.59 -1.10 -1.31
CA ALA A 26 30.31 -0.65 -0.79
C ALA A 26 30.19 -0.93 0.72
N LEU A 27 29.42 -0.09 1.43
CA LEU A 27 29.11 -0.32 2.84
C LEU A 27 28.18 -1.52 3.03
N ALA A 28 27.26 -1.72 2.09
CA ALA A 28 26.31 -2.81 2.07
C ALA A 28 25.85 -3.09 0.63
N THR A 29 25.42 -4.31 0.37
CA THR A 29 24.84 -4.73 -0.91
C THR A 29 23.33 -4.83 -0.77
N LEU A 30 22.58 -4.08 -1.59
CA LEU A 30 21.13 -4.20 -1.67
C LEU A 30 20.79 -5.26 -2.71
N VAL A 31 20.10 -6.33 -2.29
CA VAL A 31 19.72 -7.44 -3.16
C VAL A 31 18.22 -7.34 -3.47
N PHE A 32 17.88 -7.08 -4.74
CA PHE A 32 16.49 -7.01 -5.21
C PHE A 32 15.98 -8.37 -5.69
N ILE A 33 15.38 -9.12 -4.76
CA ILE A 33 14.83 -10.45 -4.97
C ILE A 33 13.57 -10.36 -5.85
N SER A 34 13.70 -10.88 -7.06
CA SER A 34 12.65 -11.00 -8.08
C SER A 34 12.89 -12.26 -8.89
N ASP A 35 11.90 -12.74 -9.63
CA ASP A 35 12.01 -13.93 -10.49
C ASP A 35 13.21 -13.84 -11.46
N GLY A 36 13.35 -12.69 -12.14
CA GLY A 36 14.45 -12.47 -13.09
C GLY A 36 15.85 -12.36 -12.45
N TYR A 37 15.94 -12.13 -11.14
CA TYR A 37 17.22 -11.93 -10.44
C TYR A 37 18.13 -13.17 -10.55
N PHE A 38 17.57 -14.35 -10.26
CA PHE A 38 18.31 -15.61 -10.22
C PHE A 38 18.69 -16.13 -11.61
N SER A 39 18.10 -15.58 -12.67
CA SER A 39 18.49 -15.90 -14.05
C SER A 39 19.59 -15.01 -14.60
N SER A 40 19.99 -13.95 -13.86
CA SER A 40 21.02 -13.00 -14.28
C SER A 40 22.40 -13.40 -13.73
N PRO A 41 23.38 -13.72 -14.60
CA PRO A 41 24.75 -14.03 -14.15
C PRO A 41 25.43 -12.87 -13.42
N ASN A 42 25.14 -11.62 -13.80
CA ASN A 42 25.71 -10.44 -13.14
C ASN A 42 25.16 -10.27 -11.72
N CYS A 43 23.84 -10.33 -11.55
CA CYS A 43 23.20 -10.24 -10.24
C CYS A 43 23.71 -11.34 -9.30
N MET A 44 23.84 -12.57 -9.81
CA MET A 44 24.35 -13.69 -9.03
C MET A 44 25.84 -13.57 -8.72
N ARG A 45 26.63 -12.93 -9.59
CA ARG A 45 28.05 -12.63 -9.32
C ARG A 45 28.21 -11.70 -8.13
N GLU A 46 27.50 -10.59 -8.13
CA GLU A 46 27.56 -9.59 -7.07
C GLU A 46 27.03 -10.16 -5.75
N PHE A 47 25.97 -10.95 -5.83
CA PHE A 47 25.40 -11.64 -4.68
C PHE A 47 26.37 -12.68 -4.08
N MET A 48 26.93 -13.58 -4.90
CA MET A 48 27.92 -14.55 -4.42
C MET A 48 29.14 -13.84 -3.84
N ARG A 49 29.61 -12.74 -4.47
CA ARG A 49 30.69 -11.91 -3.93
C ARG A 49 30.35 -11.41 -2.54
N ALA A 50 29.18 -10.80 -2.35
CA ALA A 50 28.73 -10.28 -1.06
C ALA A 50 28.62 -11.38 0.01
N VAL A 51 28.16 -12.58 -0.37
CA VAL A 51 28.06 -13.74 0.54
C VAL A 51 29.44 -14.22 0.98
N VAL A 52 30.37 -14.48 0.04
CA VAL A 52 31.69 -15.03 0.38
C VAL A 52 32.58 -14.03 1.11
N THR A 53 32.42 -12.73 0.84
CA THR A 53 33.11 -11.66 1.59
C THR A 53 32.40 -11.26 2.88
N LYS A 54 31.22 -11.85 3.17
CA LYS A 54 30.38 -11.56 4.35
C LYS A 54 30.02 -10.08 4.48
N GLN A 55 29.81 -9.42 3.35
CA GLN A 55 29.40 -8.03 3.33
C GLN A 55 27.97 -7.89 3.89
N PRO A 56 27.68 -6.80 4.62
CA PRO A 56 26.31 -6.50 5.03
C PRO A 56 25.36 -6.46 3.83
N MET A 57 24.21 -7.13 3.95
CA MET A 57 23.19 -7.15 2.90
C MET A 57 21.87 -6.58 3.36
N ILE A 58 21.16 -5.95 2.43
CA ILE A 58 19.79 -5.48 2.58
C ILE A 58 18.96 -6.21 1.53
N SER A 59 18.17 -7.19 1.96
CA SER A 59 17.29 -7.94 1.09
C SER A 59 15.99 -7.16 0.87
N LEU A 60 15.63 -6.97 -0.39
CA LEU A 60 14.41 -6.32 -0.84
C LEU A 60 13.65 -7.30 -1.74
N ILE A 61 12.40 -7.62 -1.45
CA ILE A 61 11.63 -8.64 -2.20
C ILE A 61 10.42 -8.04 -2.92
N GLU A 62 10.28 -8.36 -4.21
CA GLU A 62 9.06 -8.10 -4.99
C GLU A 62 8.09 -9.28 -4.80
N LEU A 63 6.87 -9.00 -4.37
CA LEU A 63 5.84 -10.04 -4.18
C LEU A 63 4.72 -9.96 -5.23
N GLU A 64 4.65 -8.89 -6.02
CA GLU A 64 3.64 -8.76 -7.05
C GLU A 64 4.03 -9.62 -8.27
N ALA A 65 3.41 -10.79 -8.44
CA ALA A 65 3.75 -11.76 -9.49
C ALA A 65 3.78 -11.12 -10.90
N LYS A 66 2.84 -10.21 -11.21
CA LYS A 66 2.77 -9.49 -12.50
C LYS A 66 3.97 -8.57 -12.77
N LYS A 67 4.79 -8.31 -11.76
CA LYS A 67 5.97 -7.44 -11.81
C LYS A 67 7.27 -8.22 -11.60
N GLY A 68 7.22 -9.55 -11.76
CA GLY A 68 8.35 -10.44 -11.50
C GLY A 68 8.52 -10.76 -10.01
N GLY A 69 7.43 -10.70 -9.24
CA GLY A 69 7.44 -11.10 -7.84
C GLY A 69 7.64 -12.60 -7.66
N ILE A 70 8.23 -12.97 -6.53
CA ILE A 70 8.64 -14.33 -6.20
C ILE A 70 8.42 -14.60 -4.71
N THR A 71 7.92 -15.78 -4.34
CA THR A 71 7.77 -16.17 -2.93
C THR A 71 9.08 -16.68 -2.34
N ARG A 72 9.15 -16.78 -1.01
CA ARG A 72 10.31 -17.36 -0.32
C ARG A 72 10.57 -18.81 -0.75
N GLU A 73 9.52 -19.61 -0.86
CA GLU A 73 9.57 -21.01 -1.30
C GLU A 73 10.01 -21.12 -2.76
N GLU A 74 9.61 -20.15 -3.60
CA GLU A 74 10.11 -20.04 -4.97
C GLU A 74 11.59 -19.69 -5.00
N VAL A 75 12.06 -18.74 -4.18
CA VAL A 75 13.50 -18.43 -4.07
C VAL A 75 14.31 -19.66 -3.67
N GLU A 76 13.85 -20.40 -2.65
CA GLU A 76 14.47 -21.66 -2.24
C GLU A 76 14.53 -22.64 -3.41
N ARG A 77 13.41 -22.82 -4.12
CA ARG A 77 13.37 -23.64 -5.32
C ARG A 77 14.30 -23.15 -6.42
N HIS A 78 14.41 -21.84 -6.67
CA HIS A 78 15.32 -21.29 -7.67
C HIS A 78 16.78 -21.57 -7.30
N LEU A 79 17.15 -21.43 -6.03
CA LEU A 79 18.51 -21.71 -5.57
C LEU A 79 18.82 -23.22 -5.61
N LEU A 80 17.84 -24.09 -5.32
CA LEU A 80 17.99 -25.54 -5.39
C LEU A 80 17.93 -26.11 -6.82
N HIS A 81 17.05 -25.59 -7.69
CA HIS A 81 16.82 -26.07 -9.06
C HIS A 81 17.76 -25.45 -10.09
N ASN A 82 18.27 -24.24 -9.86
CA ASN A 82 19.43 -23.72 -10.61
C ASN A 82 20.71 -24.39 -10.10
N ASP A 83 20.65 -25.73 -10.00
CA ASP A 83 21.78 -26.63 -9.80
C ASP A 83 22.97 -26.01 -10.52
N LEU A 84 24.07 -25.86 -9.77
CA LEU A 84 25.19 -24.97 -10.06
C LEU A 84 25.70 -25.04 -11.52
N GLY A 85 25.32 -26.07 -12.28
CA GLY A 85 25.42 -26.16 -13.74
C GLY A 85 25.04 -24.91 -14.55
N PHE A 86 24.02 -24.11 -14.21
CA PHE A 86 23.78 -22.83 -14.93
C PHE A 86 24.93 -21.84 -14.66
N TYR A 87 25.27 -21.64 -13.39
CA TYR A 87 26.34 -20.71 -12.99
C TYR A 87 27.73 -21.19 -13.40
N ARG A 88 27.97 -22.51 -13.44
CA ARG A 88 29.15 -23.15 -13.99
C ARG A 88 29.30 -22.84 -15.48
N LYS A 89 28.22 -22.96 -16.26
CA LYS A 89 28.23 -22.59 -17.70
C LYS A 89 28.52 -21.11 -17.91
N CYS A 90 28.05 -20.26 -17.01
CA CYS A 90 28.33 -18.83 -17.03
C CYS A 90 29.72 -18.47 -16.47
N GLY A 91 30.52 -19.44 -16.02
CA GLY A 91 31.87 -19.24 -15.49
C GLY A 91 31.93 -18.76 -14.03
N LEU A 92 30.79 -18.68 -13.35
CA LEU A 92 30.69 -18.05 -12.02
C LEU A 92 31.40 -18.85 -10.92
N GLU A 93 31.32 -20.17 -10.97
CA GLU A 93 32.06 -21.05 -10.05
C GLU A 93 33.59 -20.82 -10.18
N ALA A 94 34.09 -20.67 -11.41
CA ALA A 94 35.51 -20.43 -11.65
C ALA A 94 35.94 -19.07 -11.11
N GLU A 95 35.12 -18.03 -11.30
CA GLU A 95 35.38 -16.69 -10.75
C GLU A 95 35.43 -16.69 -9.22
N VAL A 96 34.52 -17.39 -8.54
CA VAL A 96 34.54 -17.50 -7.06
C VAL A 96 35.81 -18.19 -6.58
N LEU A 97 36.28 -19.23 -7.28
CA LEU A 97 37.55 -19.89 -6.98
C LEU A 97 38.76 -18.97 -7.25
N GLU A 98 38.74 -18.19 -8.34
CA GLU A 98 39.76 -17.17 -8.64
C GLU A 98 39.82 -16.08 -7.56
N TRP A 99 38.69 -15.74 -6.95
CA TRP A 99 38.62 -14.85 -5.79
C TRP A 99 39.21 -15.46 -4.51
N GLY A 100 39.54 -16.76 -4.51
CA GLY A 100 40.11 -17.47 -3.36
C GLY A 100 39.09 -18.00 -2.35
N PHE A 101 37.81 -18.11 -2.74
CA PHE A 101 36.74 -18.59 -1.87
C PHE A 101 36.18 -19.94 -2.32
N ALA A 102 35.60 -20.68 -1.38
CA ALA A 102 34.78 -21.84 -1.71
C ALA A 102 33.48 -21.39 -2.37
N ILE A 103 32.95 -22.21 -3.28
CA ILE A 103 31.66 -21.96 -3.94
C ILE A 103 30.56 -22.09 -2.88
N PRO A 104 29.74 -21.06 -2.64
CA PRO A 104 28.66 -21.13 -1.66
C PRO A 104 27.56 -22.09 -2.12
N THR A 105 27.02 -22.84 -1.16
CA THR A 105 25.88 -23.75 -1.35
C THR A 105 24.57 -22.98 -1.49
N ALA A 106 23.53 -23.62 -2.05
CA ALA A 106 22.19 -23.04 -2.13
C ALA A 106 21.65 -22.64 -0.75
N ASP A 107 21.91 -23.45 0.28
CA ASP A 107 21.49 -23.18 1.66
C ASP A 107 22.22 -21.97 2.25
N GLU A 108 23.52 -21.80 1.97
CA GLU A 108 24.28 -20.62 2.40
C GLU A 108 23.75 -19.36 1.72
N LEU A 109 23.48 -19.41 0.42
CA LEU A 109 22.88 -18.30 -0.32
C LEU A 109 21.49 -17.95 0.23
N PHE A 110 20.62 -18.95 0.41
CA PHE A 110 19.28 -18.74 0.96
C PHE A 110 19.35 -18.16 2.38
N THR A 111 20.18 -18.74 3.24
CA THR A 111 20.40 -18.24 4.60
C THR A 111 20.88 -16.79 4.58
N ALA A 112 21.76 -16.42 3.66
CA ALA A 112 22.28 -15.07 3.57
C ALA A 112 21.20 -14.06 3.12
N LEU A 113 20.31 -14.40 2.18
CA LEU A 113 19.19 -13.53 1.77
C LEU A 113 18.17 -13.32 2.89
N PHE A 114 17.86 -14.37 3.65
CA PHE A 114 16.82 -14.35 4.67
C PHE A 114 17.37 -14.29 6.10
N ALA A 115 18.64 -13.92 6.27
CA ALA A 115 19.27 -13.72 7.58
C ALA A 115 18.55 -12.64 8.41
N LYS A 116 17.96 -11.66 7.71
CA LYS A 116 16.97 -10.71 8.23
C LYS A 116 15.71 -10.82 7.37
N GLU A 117 14.57 -10.46 7.95
CA GLU A 117 13.32 -10.40 7.20
C GLU A 117 13.48 -9.42 6.02
N PRO A 118 13.29 -9.87 4.76
CA PRO A 118 13.42 -8.99 3.61
C PRO A 118 12.40 -7.85 3.69
N ILE A 119 12.85 -6.66 3.31
CA ILE A 119 11.95 -5.53 3.13
C ILE A 119 11.10 -5.84 1.90
N GLN A 120 9.78 -5.68 2.00
CA GLN A 120 8.92 -5.79 0.84
C GLN A 120 9.06 -4.53 -0.03
N TRP A 121 9.29 -4.70 -1.32
CA TRP A 121 9.18 -3.61 -2.27
C TRP A 121 7.70 -3.33 -2.56
N ASN A 122 7.34 -2.05 -2.64
CA ASN A 122 6.00 -1.62 -2.96
C ASN A 122 6.06 -0.56 -4.07
N ARG A 123 5.12 -0.62 -5.00
CA ARG A 123 5.04 0.28 -6.16
C ARG A 123 4.05 1.43 -5.99
N ILE A 124 3.35 1.46 -4.86
CA ILE A 124 2.46 2.56 -4.48
C ILE A 124 3.29 3.56 -3.69
N GLY A 125 3.32 4.82 -4.13
CA GLY A 125 4.29 5.82 -3.66
C GLY A 125 4.41 5.95 -2.14
N PHE A 126 3.29 6.05 -1.42
CA PHE A 126 3.34 6.18 0.05
C PHE A 126 3.76 4.91 0.79
N PHE A 127 3.68 3.73 0.17
CA PHE A 127 4.30 2.51 0.71
C PHE A 127 5.78 2.42 0.33
N GLN A 128 6.13 2.90 -0.86
CA GLN A 128 7.51 2.98 -1.30
C GLN A 128 8.31 3.86 -0.35
N ASP A 129 7.76 4.98 0.11
CA ASP A 129 8.36 5.84 1.14
C ASP A 129 8.73 5.07 2.42
N VAL A 130 7.82 4.22 2.91
CA VAL A 130 8.07 3.34 4.06
C VAL A 130 9.20 2.35 3.74
N SER A 131 9.16 1.68 2.58
CA SER A 131 10.23 0.76 2.15
C SER A 131 11.59 1.47 2.07
N MET A 132 11.63 2.70 1.55
CA MET A 132 12.84 3.52 1.46
C MET A 132 13.36 3.91 2.85
N ARG A 133 12.48 4.25 3.80
CA ARG A 133 12.88 4.49 5.19
C ARG A 133 13.47 3.23 5.82
N LEU A 134 12.85 2.06 5.62
CA LEU A 134 13.37 0.79 6.14
C LEU A 134 14.76 0.46 5.55
N ILE A 135 14.98 0.71 4.26
CA ILE A 135 16.30 0.56 3.62
C ILE A 135 17.30 1.52 4.28
N ALA A 136 16.93 2.79 4.46
CA ALA A 136 17.78 3.78 5.10
C ALA A 136 18.15 3.39 6.55
N ASN A 137 17.22 2.80 7.31
CA ASN A 137 17.49 2.32 8.68
C ASN A 137 18.61 1.28 8.73
N HIS A 138 18.68 0.42 7.72
CA HIS A 138 19.73 -0.59 7.61
C HIS A 138 21.11 0.03 7.29
N VAL A 139 21.15 1.15 6.58
CA VAL A 139 22.39 1.86 6.20
C VAL A 139 22.86 2.81 7.32
N ILE A 140 21.94 3.52 7.98
CA ILE A 140 22.22 4.58 8.97
C ILE A 140 22.60 4.02 10.34
N LYS A 141 22.17 2.80 10.69
CA LYS A 141 22.58 2.11 11.91
C LYS A 141 23.66 1.04 11.62
N PRO A 142 24.90 1.39 11.20
CA PRO A 142 25.98 0.42 11.18
C PRO A 142 26.43 0.19 12.63
N GLY A 143 25.75 -0.71 13.35
CA GLY A 143 25.94 -0.80 14.80
C GLY A 143 25.31 -1.98 15.55
N GLY A 144 24.75 -2.98 14.86
CA GLY A 144 24.60 -4.32 15.44
C GLY A 144 25.95 -5.05 15.46
N GLY A 145 27.00 -4.39 15.93
CA GLY A 145 28.34 -4.95 16.01
C GLY A 145 28.38 -6.03 17.09
N GLY A 146 28.71 -7.25 16.69
CA GLY A 146 29.31 -8.19 17.62
C GLY A 146 30.53 -7.51 18.24
N THR A 147 30.53 -7.44 19.57
CA THR A 147 31.73 -7.17 20.36
C THR A 147 32.72 -8.30 20.07
N LEU A 148 33.81 -7.96 19.39
CA LEU A 148 35.07 -8.67 19.55
C LEU A 148 35.75 -8.13 20.82
N ALA A 149 36.29 -9.06 21.63
CA ALA A 149 36.93 -8.92 22.93
C ALA A 149 35.97 -8.89 24.15
N ASP A 150 35.71 -10.05 24.78
CA ASP A 150 36.59 -10.64 25.80
C ASP A 150 36.13 -12.07 26.13
N GLU A 151 37.08 -13.00 26.19
CA GLU A 151 36.90 -14.30 26.84
C GLU A 151 36.70 -14.08 28.34
N GLU A 152 35.67 -14.66 28.95
CA GLU A 152 35.82 -15.38 30.22
C GLU A 152 34.60 -16.27 30.52
N CYS A 153 34.91 -17.49 30.96
CA CYS A 153 33.98 -18.54 31.38
C CYS A 153 32.91 -18.05 32.37
N GLY A 154 31.64 -18.32 32.07
CA GLY A 154 30.55 -18.13 33.04
C GLY A 154 29.26 -18.78 32.59
N VAL A 155 28.99 -19.99 33.09
CA VAL A 155 27.73 -20.72 32.94
C VAL A 155 26.58 -19.84 33.47
N GLY A 156 25.65 -19.44 32.59
CA GLY A 156 24.47 -18.66 32.93
C GLY A 156 23.26 -19.04 32.06
N GLN A 157 22.17 -19.40 32.72
CA GLN A 157 20.95 -20.05 32.20
C GLN A 157 20.22 -19.33 31.04
N PRO A 158 19.43 -20.07 30.23
CA PRO A 158 18.69 -19.49 29.10
C PRO A 158 17.59 -18.55 29.59
N ARG A 159 17.65 -17.28 29.14
CA ARG A 159 16.56 -16.32 29.35
C ARG A 159 15.41 -16.64 28.39
N SER A 160 14.28 -16.97 28.99
CA SER A 160 12.94 -17.12 28.42
C SER A 160 12.63 -16.09 27.32
N SER A 161 12.36 -16.59 26.12
CA SER A 161 11.76 -15.84 25.02
C SER A 161 10.29 -15.54 25.35
N THR A 162 10.02 -14.33 25.83
CA THR A 162 8.67 -13.78 25.89
C THR A 162 8.42 -12.95 24.63
N LYS A 163 7.50 -13.44 23.80
CA LYS A 163 6.89 -12.72 22.68
C LYS A 163 6.16 -11.49 23.22
N SER A 164 6.70 -10.29 23.03
CA SER A 164 5.93 -9.06 23.12
C SER A 164 6.34 -8.13 21.98
N GLY A 165 5.51 -8.11 20.94
CA GLY A 165 5.64 -7.26 19.76
C GLY A 165 5.37 -5.79 20.10
N ILE A 166 6.39 -5.12 20.61
CA ILE A 166 6.44 -3.67 20.68
C ILE A 166 7.74 -3.28 19.98
N GLU A 167 7.62 -2.95 18.69
CA GLU A 167 8.71 -2.36 17.90
C GLU A 167 9.16 -1.07 18.58
N LEU A 168 10.47 -0.96 18.80
CA LEU A 168 11.11 0.26 19.30
C LEU A 168 10.82 1.43 18.34
N PRO A 169 10.78 2.69 18.83
CA PRO A 169 10.58 3.83 17.95
C PRO A 169 11.71 3.89 16.92
N ASP A 170 11.36 3.95 15.64
CA ASP A 170 12.32 4.22 14.58
C ASP A 170 12.90 5.63 14.79
N ASP A 171 14.18 5.73 15.17
CA ASP A 171 14.93 7.00 15.28
C ASP A 171 15.11 7.74 13.94
N THR A 172 14.50 7.22 12.89
CA THR A 172 14.69 7.61 11.51
C THR A 172 13.32 7.75 10.86
N TYR A 173 13.10 8.88 10.22
CA TYR A 173 11.87 9.19 9.48
C TYR A 173 12.21 9.72 8.09
N LEU A 174 11.34 9.46 7.12
CA LEU A 174 11.40 10.12 5.83
C LEU A 174 10.46 11.33 5.87
N GLN A 175 10.99 12.52 5.63
CA GLN A 175 10.20 13.75 5.65
C GLN A 175 9.09 13.66 4.60
N GLY A 176 7.84 13.87 5.02
CA GLY A 176 6.67 13.77 4.14
C GLY A 176 6.08 12.36 4.03
N GLU A 177 6.69 11.34 4.63
CA GLU A 177 6.13 9.99 4.67
C GLU A 177 4.77 9.98 5.34
N VAL A 178 3.79 9.38 4.67
CA VAL A 178 2.39 9.38 5.11
C VAL A 178 2.20 8.72 6.48
N SER A 179 2.99 7.68 6.80
CA SER A 179 2.92 7.01 8.10
C SER A 179 3.20 7.95 9.28
N MET A 180 3.98 9.01 9.07
CA MET A 180 4.35 9.98 10.10
C MET A 180 3.28 11.06 10.29
N MET A 181 2.29 11.13 9.40
CA MET A 181 1.21 12.10 9.51
C MET A 181 0.22 11.70 10.61
N GLN A 182 -0.36 12.72 11.26
CA GLN A 182 -1.52 12.55 12.13
C GLN A 182 -2.75 13.09 11.40
N PRO A 183 -3.58 12.21 10.81
CA PRO A 183 -4.81 12.65 10.18
C PRO A 183 -5.77 13.19 11.25
N LYS A 184 -6.66 14.08 10.83
CA LYS A 184 -7.77 14.56 11.64
C LYS A 184 -9.06 14.19 10.93
N VAL A 185 -9.96 13.55 11.66
CA VAL A 185 -11.34 13.32 11.25
C VAL A 185 -12.19 14.17 12.20
N GLY A 186 -13.01 15.05 11.63
CA GLY A 186 -13.95 15.87 12.42
C GLY A 186 -15.08 15.02 12.99
N PRO A 187 -16.11 15.63 13.60
CA PRO A 187 -17.36 14.92 13.89
C PRO A 187 -18.03 14.43 12.59
N PRO A 188 -19.04 13.53 12.68
CA PRO A 188 -19.83 13.14 11.52
C PRO A 188 -20.35 14.36 10.77
N GLN A 189 -20.33 14.29 9.46
CA GLN A 189 -20.57 15.43 8.59
C GLN A 189 -22.07 15.72 8.49
N ARG A 190 -22.44 16.95 8.11
CA ARG A 190 -23.83 17.33 7.78
C ARG A 190 -24.89 17.04 8.87
N GLY A 191 -24.48 16.93 10.14
CA GLY A 191 -25.40 16.56 11.22
C GLY A 191 -25.81 15.08 11.19
N HIS A 192 -25.12 14.25 10.41
CA HIS A 192 -25.17 12.81 10.53
C HIS A 192 -24.81 12.36 11.95
N ALA A 193 -25.26 11.16 12.31
CA ALA A 193 -24.99 10.59 13.63
C ALA A 193 -23.70 9.76 13.66
N PHE A 194 -23.28 9.24 12.49
CA PHE A 194 -22.16 8.30 12.38
C PHE A 194 -21.24 8.66 11.22
N HIS A 195 -19.95 8.37 11.37
CA HIS A 195 -19.00 8.48 10.27
C HIS A 195 -19.17 7.31 9.31
N VAL A 196 -19.26 6.09 9.84
CA VAL A 196 -19.15 4.88 9.02
C VAL A 196 -20.19 3.84 9.45
N TYR A 197 -20.97 3.37 8.49
CA TYR A 197 -21.71 2.12 8.59
C TYR A 197 -20.76 0.94 8.35
N CYS A 198 -20.66 0.04 9.33
CA CYS A 198 -19.88 -1.18 9.28
C CYS A 198 -20.83 -2.39 9.31
N SER A 199 -21.05 -3.01 8.14
CA SER A 199 -21.91 -4.19 8.04
C SER A 199 -21.36 -5.37 8.85
N GLU A 200 -22.23 -6.04 9.61
CA GLU A 200 -21.90 -7.31 10.28
C GLU A 200 -21.65 -8.45 9.28
N HIS A 201 -22.11 -8.30 8.04
CA HIS A 201 -21.92 -9.26 6.97
C HIS A 201 -20.61 -9.06 6.21
N ASN A 202 -19.93 -7.92 6.40
CA ASN A 202 -18.61 -7.65 5.85
C ASN A 202 -17.53 -7.89 6.91
N GLU A 203 -16.99 -9.11 6.90
CA GLU A 203 -16.00 -9.55 7.89
C GLU A 203 -14.79 -8.61 7.91
N GLY A 204 -14.36 -8.24 9.12
CA GLY A 204 -13.23 -7.33 9.34
C GLY A 204 -13.56 -5.83 9.27
N ALA A 205 -14.73 -5.41 8.77
CA ALA A 205 -15.07 -3.99 8.62
C ALA A 205 -15.04 -3.22 9.96
N ALA A 206 -15.76 -3.71 10.97
CA ALA A 206 -15.77 -3.08 12.30
C ALA A 206 -14.39 -3.12 12.98
N ALA A 207 -13.67 -4.24 12.83
CA ALA A 207 -12.32 -4.41 13.38
C ALA A 207 -11.32 -3.43 12.76
N LEU A 208 -11.39 -3.22 11.44
CA LEU A 208 -10.58 -2.24 10.72
C LEU A 208 -10.83 -0.81 11.23
N MET A 209 -12.10 -0.41 11.41
CA MET A 209 -12.41 0.93 11.93
C MET A 209 -12.00 1.10 13.40
N ALA A 210 -12.10 0.05 14.22
CA ALA A 210 -11.55 0.05 15.57
C ALA A 210 -10.02 0.18 15.57
N GLU A 211 -9.34 -0.47 14.62
CA GLU A 211 -7.89 -0.35 14.42
C GLU A 211 -7.51 1.08 14.03
N VAL A 212 -8.21 1.70 13.05
CA VAL A 212 -8.03 3.11 12.66
C VAL A 212 -8.19 4.02 13.87
N SER A 213 -9.30 3.89 14.61
CA SER A 213 -9.59 4.71 15.79
C SER A 213 -8.50 4.59 16.85
N THR A 214 -8.07 3.36 17.16
CA THR A 214 -7.07 3.10 18.21
C THR A 214 -5.68 3.56 17.81
N LYS A 215 -5.19 3.12 16.64
CA LYS A 215 -3.80 3.34 16.19
C LYS A 215 -3.52 4.79 15.77
N LEU A 216 -4.57 5.53 15.37
CA LEU A 216 -4.47 6.94 14.99
C LEU A 216 -5.06 7.87 16.04
N SER A 217 -5.58 7.34 17.15
CA SER A 217 -6.21 8.11 18.22
C SER A 217 -7.35 9.01 17.74
N LEU A 218 -8.21 8.47 16.85
CA LEU A 218 -9.37 9.15 16.27
C LEU A 218 -10.65 8.76 17.00
N GLN A 219 -11.55 9.72 17.21
CA GLN A 219 -12.88 9.46 17.76
C GLN A 219 -13.86 9.21 16.61
N LEU A 220 -14.18 7.95 16.35
CA LEU A 220 -15.07 7.57 15.26
C LEU A 220 -16.38 7.02 15.82
N ALA A 221 -17.48 7.71 15.51
CA ALA A 221 -18.83 7.17 15.65
C ALA A 221 -19.12 6.16 14.53
N LEU A 222 -19.42 4.92 14.90
CA LEU A 222 -19.69 3.79 14.00
C LEU A 222 -21.07 3.20 14.30
N THR A 223 -21.72 2.61 13.30
CA THR A 223 -22.94 1.81 13.49
C THR A 223 -22.95 0.59 12.58
N SER A 224 -23.64 -0.47 12.99
CA SER A 224 -23.95 -1.64 12.16
C SER A 224 -25.47 -1.76 11.88
N ASP A 225 -26.27 -0.84 12.42
CA ASP A 225 -27.72 -0.82 12.25
C ASP A 225 -28.08 -0.25 10.86
N ILE A 226 -28.71 -1.10 10.04
CA ILE A 226 -29.06 -0.74 8.66
C ILE A 226 -30.08 0.40 8.60
N GLU A 227 -30.92 0.57 9.62
CA GLU A 227 -31.88 1.68 9.69
C GLU A 227 -31.17 3.03 9.81
N GLN A 228 -29.91 3.04 10.28
CA GLN A 228 -29.08 4.23 10.46
C GLN A 228 -28.17 4.53 9.27
N LEU A 229 -28.22 3.71 8.21
CA LEU A 229 -27.33 3.85 7.05
C LEU A 229 -27.41 5.23 6.38
N GLN A 230 -28.60 5.84 6.30
CA GLN A 230 -28.79 7.17 5.69
C GLN A 230 -28.21 8.32 6.52
N VAL A 231 -27.94 8.09 7.82
CA VAL A 231 -27.34 9.09 8.72
C VAL A 231 -25.87 8.76 9.00
N CYS A 232 -25.23 8.06 8.07
CA CYS A 232 -23.80 7.79 8.05
C CYS A 232 -23.12 8.62 6.94
N ASP A 233 -21.90 9.09 7.16
CA ASP A 233 -21.12 9.73 6.09
C ASP A 233 -20.76 8.76 4.97
N CYS A 234 -20.56 7.48 5.28
CA CYS A 234 -20.33 6.44 4.29
C CYS A 234 -20.66 5.03 4.80
N ILE A 235 -20.67 4.07 3.88
CA ILE A 235 -20.53 2.63 4.18
C ILE A 235 -19.09 2.18 3.90
N LEU A 236 -18.49 1.47 4.83
CA LEU A 236 -17.21 0.80 4.60
C LEU A 236 -17.44 -0.49 3.81
N VAL A 237 -16.68 -0.66 2.74
CA VAL A 237 -16.55 -1.91 2.00
C VAL A 237 -15.13 -2.42 2.17
N CYS A 238 -14.95 -3.30 3.15
CA CYS A 238 -13.70 -4.02 3.37
C CYS A 238 -13.60 -5.15 2.33
N LEU A 239 -12.70 -4.99 1.37
CA LEU A 239 -12.44 -5.89 0.27
C LEU A 239 -11.33 -6.87 0.66
N THR A 240 -11.73 -8.14 0.86
CA THR A 240 -10.89 -9.29 1.24
C THR A 240 -11.32 -10.51 0.42
N ALA A 241 -10.59 -11.62 0.50
CA ALA A 241 -10.98 -12.90 -0.10
C ALA A 241 -12.38 -13.39 0.35
N LEU A 242 -12.88 -12.87 1.48
CA LEU A 242 -14.14 -13.27 2.10
C LEU A 242 -15.34 -12.39 1.72
N THR A 243 -15.13 -11.25 1.07
CA THR A 243 -16.20 -10.25 0.89
C THR A 243 -17.37 -10.78 0.07
N TRP A 244 -17.09 -11.52 -1.02
CA TRP A 244 -18.11 -12.01 -1.96
C TRP A 244 -18.25 -13.54 -2.02
N THR A 245 -17.62 -14.27 -1.09
CA THR A 245 -17.48 -15.73 -1.14
C THR A 245 -18.16 -16.46 0.03
N ARG A 246 -18.88 -15.75 0.91
CA ARG A 246 -19.49 -16.29 2.14
C ARG A 246 -20.98 -16.62 2.00
N GLY A 247 -21.43 -16.94 0.79
CA GLY A 247 -22.82 -17.30 0.51
C GLY A 247 -23.81 -16.24 1.01
N LYS A 248 -24.76 -16.63 1.88
CA LYS A 248 -25.81 -15.74 2.40
C LYS A 248 -25.30 -14.45 3.04
N ALA A 249 -24.13 -14.48 3.69
CA ALA A 249 -23.56 -13.27 4.28
C ALA A 249 -23.13 -12.30 3.17
N SER A 250 -22.47 -12.79 2.11
CA SER A 250 -22.10 -11.98 0.95
C SER A 250 -23.33 -11.45 0.19
N GLU A 251 -24.40 -12.24 0.06
CA GLU A 251 -25.68 -11.80 -0.54
C GLU A 251 -26.34 -10.68 0.28
N ALA A 252 -26.37 -10.82 1.61
CA ALA A 252 -26.92 -9.80 2.51
C ALA A 252 -26.08 -8.52 2.45
N PHE A 253 -24.76 -8.63 2.48
CA PHE A 253 -23.86 -7.48 2.33
C PHE A 253 -24.02 -6.79 0.98
N ALA A 254 -24.11 -7.57 -0.11
CA ALA A 254 -24.33 -7.03 -1.44
C ALA A 254 -25.63 -6.21 -1.53
N SER A 255 -26.70 -6.71 -0.91
CA SER A 255 -27.97 -6.01 -0.83
C SER A 255 -27.86 -4.69 -0.06
N GLN A 256 -27.08 -4.65 1.03
CA GLN A 256 -26.82 -3.42 1.78
C GLN A 256 -25.99 -2.40 0.99
N VAL A 257 -24.96 -2.85 0.28
CA VAL A 257 -24.15 -1.96 -0.58
C VAL A 257 -25.01 -1.41 -1.72
N GLN A 258 -25.83 -2.25 -2.35
CA GLN A 258 -26.76 -1.81 -3.38
C GLN A 258 -27.78 -0.79 -2.84
N HIS A 259 -28.27 -0.98 -1.60
CA HIS A 259 -29.14 -0.03 -0.93
C HIS A 259 -28.44 1.30 -0.67
N ALA A 260 -27.20 1.29 -0.17
CA ALA A 260 -26.37 2.48 0.02
C ALA A 260 -26.19 3.25 -1.30
N MET A 261 -25.83 2.55 -2.38
CA MET A 261 -25.67 3.13 -3.72
C MET A 261 -26.97 3.77 -4.24
N ALA A 262 -28.12 3.11 -4.04
CA ALA A 262 -29.43 3.65 -4.42
C ALA A 262 -29.79 4.94 -3.66
N MET A 263 -29.39 5.03 -2.39
CA MET A 263 -29.57 6.21 -1.54
C MET A 263 -28.47 7.26 -1.72
N LYS A 264 -27.47 6.97 -2.56
CA LYS A 264 -26.27 7.81 -2.76
C LYS A 264 -25.46 8.03 -1.49
N VAL A 265 -25.49 7.07 -0.56
CA VAL A 265 -24.55 7.05 0.56
C VAL A 265 -23.17 6.70 0.00
N PRO A 266 -22.12 7.52 0.26
CA PRO A 266 -20.77 7.27 -0.24
C PRO A 266 -20.24 5.89 0.17
N LEU A 267 -19.48 5.25 -0.74
CA LEU A 267 -18.75 4.02 -0.45
C LEU A 267 -17.31 4.37 -0.08
N LEU A 268 -16.82 3.86 1.05
CA LEU A 268 -15.40 3.87 1.38
C LEU A 268 -14.83 2.47 1.13
N LEU A 269 -14.15 2.29 0.01
CA LEU A 269 -13.55 1.01 -0.34
C LEU A 269 -12.16 0.88 0.31
N ALA A 270 -11.92 -0.22 1.03
CA ALA A 270 -10.63 -0.51 1.64
C ALA A 270 -10.20 -1.95 1.29
N HIS A 271 -9.05 -2.12 0.64
CA HIS A 271 -8.62 -3.39 0.05
C HIS A 271 -7.42 -3.97 0.78
N GLU A 272 -7.59 -5.11 1.46
CA GLU A 272 -6.48 -5.88 2.03
C GLU A 272 -5.65 -6.52 0.91
N MET A 273 -4.48 -5.94 0.67
CA MET A 273 -3.54 -6.34 -0.37
C MET A 273 -2.60 -7.45 0.10
N PRO A 274 -2.21 -8.40 -0.78
CA PRO A 274 -1.23 -9.42 -0.44
C PRO A 274 0.09 -8.79 0.00
N GLY A 275 0.80 -9.44 0.92
CA GLY A 275 2.02 -8.94 1.53
C GLY A 275 2.31 -9.68 2.83
N VAL A 276 3.07 -9.02 3.71
CA VAL A 276 3.32 -9.53 5.07
C VAL A 276 1.99 -9.69 5.82
N ASP A 277 1.80 -10.84 6.46
CA ASP A 277 0.57 -11.24 7.19
C ASP A 277 -0.70 -11.36 6.33
N ALA A 278 -0.56 -11.56 5.01
CA ALA A 278 -1.70 -11.66 4.08
C ALA A 278 -2.75 -12.70 4.49
N SER A 279 -2.31 -13.86 4.99
CA SER A 279 -3.21 -14.95 5.40
C SER A 279 -4.09 -14.56 6.58
N GLU A 280 -3.56 -13.84 7.56
CA GLU A 280 -4.31 -13.40 8.76
C GLU A 280 -5.40 -12.38 8.43
N ARG A 281 -5.23 -11.65 7.31
CA ARG A 281 -6.14 -10.57 6.89
C ARG A 281 -7.03 -10.95 5.71
N ASN A 282 -6.97 -12.20 5.25
CA ASN A 282 -7.66 -12.66 4.05
C ASN A 282 -7.35 -11.77 2.84
N ALA A 283 -6.12 -11.29 2.74
CA ALA A 283 -5.70 -10.39 1.68
C ALA A 283 -5.70 -11.11 0.32
N ILE A 284 -6.06 -10.39 -0.75
CA ILE A 284 -6.22 -10.98 -2.08
C ILE A 284 -5.84 -9.98 -3.18
N GLU A 285 -5.38 -10.48 -4.33
CA GLU A 285 -5.20 -9.65 -5.52
C GLU A 285 -6.53 -9.03 -5.96
N PHE A 286 -6.50 -7.75 -6.37
CA PHE A 286 -7.74 -7.01 -6.69
C PHE A 286 -8.51 -7.65 -7.85
N ASP A 287 -7.81 -8.20 -8.85
CA ASP A 287 -8.43 -8.87 -9.99
C ASP A 287 -9.31 -10.06 -9.60
N ALA A 288 -9.04 -10.69 -8.44
CA ALA A 288 -9.83 -11.82 -7.97
C ALA A 288 -11.30 -11.45 -7.74
N PHE A 289 -11.61 -10.18 -7.45
CA PHE A 289 -12.99 -9.71 -7.33
C PHE A 289 -13.80 -9.83 -8.63
N PHE A 290 -13.16 -10.13 -9.76
CA PHE A 290 -13.80 -10.31 -11.08
C PHE A 290 -13.64 -11.73 -11.63
N THR A 291 -12.68 -12.51 -11.13
CA THR A 291 -12.30 -13.78 -11.76
C THR A 291 -12.37 -15.00 -10.83
N PHE A 292 -12.65 -14.82 -9.54
CA PHE A 292 -12.60 -15.91 -8.57
C PHE A 292 -13.78 -16.89 -8.71
N GLN A 293 -13.48 -18.19 -8.69
CA GLN A 293 -14.49 -19.23 -9.00
C GLN A 293 -15.54 -19.38 -7.90
N ASP A 294 -15.17 -19.16 -6.64
CA ASP A 294 -16.04 -19.37 -5.48
C ASP A 294 -16.93 -18.14 -5.15
N GLY A 295 -16.80 -17.07 -5.92
CA GLY A 295 -17.57 -15.85 -5.75
C GLY A 295 -16.84 -14.63 -6.27
N THR A 296 -17.53 -13.85 -7.10
CA THR A 296 -17.05 -12.56 -7.61
C THR A 296 -17.98 -11.45 -7.14
N THR A 297 -17.58 -10.21 -7.40
CA THR A 297 -18.42 -9.05 -7.14
C THR A 297 -19.78 -9.24 -7.81
N PRO A 298 -20.90 -9.14 -7.06
CA PRO A 298 -22.24 -9.31 -7.61
C PRO A 298 -22.50 -8.39 -8.81
N GLN A 299 -23.11 -8.94 -9.86
CA GLN A 299 -23.27 -8.25 -11.15
C GLN A 299 -24.01 -6.91 -11.04
N GLY A 300 -25.01 -6.81 -10.14
CA GLY A 300 -25.73 -5.56 -9.90
C GLY A 300 -24.85 -4.45 -9.32
N LEU A 301 -23.86 -4.79 -8.50
CA LEU A 301 -22.90 -3.84 -7.95
C LEU A 301 -21.88 -3.41 -9.00
N LEU A 302 -21.41 -4.35 -9.84
CA LEU A 302 -20.52 -4.04 -10.97
C LEU A 302 -21.19 -3.08 -11.95
N GLN A 303 -22.44 -3.36 -12.35
CA GLN A 303 -23.22 -2.48 -13.22
C GLN A 303 -23.54 -1.14 -12.57
N GLY A 304 -23.66 -1.11 -11.25
CA GLY A 304 -23.85 0.10 -10.47
C GLY A 304 -22.59 0.95 -10.29
N GLY A 305 -21.42 0.49 -10.75
CA GLY A 305 -20.17 1.24 -10.64
C GLY A 305 -19.53 1.17 -9.25
N ILE A 306 -19.65 0.05 -8.52
CA ILE A 306 -19.06 -0.08 -7.18
C ILE A 306 -17.56 0.29 -7.14
N TYR A 307 -16.81 -0.02 -8.20
CA TYR A 307 -15.37 0.27 -8.33
C TYR A 307 -15.05 1.52 -9.15
N ASP A 308 -16.02 2.41 -9.38
CA ASP A 308 -15.73 3.73 -9.95
C ASP A 308 -14.89 4.60 -9.00
N GLN A 309 -14.89 4.24 -7.71
CA GLN A 309 -14.01 4.81 -6.69
C GLN A 309 -12.76 3.94 -6.51
N ILE A 310 -11.61 4.60 -6.32
CA ILE A 310 -10.34 3.92 -6.07
C ILE A 310 -10.36 3.35 -4.65
N ALA A 311 -10.15 2.04 -4.52
CA ALA A 311 -10.01 1.41 -3.23
C ALA A 311 -8.73 1.86 -2.52
N VAL A 312 -8.84 2.19 -1.23
CA VAL A 312 -7.70 2.48 -0.38
C VAL A 312 -6.93 1.18 -0.14
N PRO A 313 -5.67 1.08 -0.55
CA PRO A 313 -4.89 -0.14 -0.36
C PRO A 313 -4.45 -0.28 1.09
N LEU A 314 -4.67 -1.47 1.65
CA LEU A 314 -4.30 -1.87 2.99
C LEU A 314 -3.18 -2.90 2.94
N LYS A 315 -2.05 -2.61 3.57
CA LYS A 315 -0.91 -3.54 3.73
C LYS A 315 -0.73 -3.90 5.21
N GLY A 316 -0.18 -5.08 5.47
CA GLY A 316 0.27 -5.52 6.80
C GLY A 316 1.63 -4.95 7.19
N GLY A 317 2.20 -5.46 8.29
CA GLY A 317 3.53 -5.12 8.79
C GLY A 317 3.81 -3.61 8.93
N ALA A 318 5.04 -3.21 8.57
CA ALA A 318 5.52 -1.83 8.68
C ALA A 318 4.70 -0.80 7.87
N TRP A 319 4.00 -1.25 6.82
CA TRP A 319 3.18 -0.39 5.96
C TRP A 319 1.78 -0.11 6.52
N ARG A 320 1.33 -0.90 7.51
CA ARG A 320 -0.04 -0.82 8.05
C ARG A 320 -0.40 0.58 8.48
N ARG A 321 0.51 1.27 9.17
CA ARG A 321 0.26 2.65 9.62
C ARG A 321 -0.01 3.60 8.45
N ALA A 322 0.75 3.50 7.36
CA ALA A 322 0.52 4.33 6.16
C ALA A 322 -0.88 4.06 5.57
N SER A 323 -1.28 2.78 5.47
CA SER A 323 -2.63 2.40 5.03
C SER A 323 -3.73 3.03 5.88
N LEU A 324 -3.62 2.94 7.20
CA LEU A 324 -4.63 3.51 8.11
C LEU A 324 -4.71 5.03 7.97
N VAL A 325 -3.57 5.71 7.82
CA VAL A 325 -3.56 7.17 7.60
C VAL A 325 -4.22 7.54 6.29
N VAL A 326 -3.94 6.84 5.19
CA VAL A 326 -4.60 7.07 3.90
C VAL A 326 -6.10 6.82 4.00
N LEU A 327 -6.52 5.75 4.69
CA LEU A 327 -7.93 5.44 4.90
C LEU A 327 -8.65 6.53 5.71
N ALA A 328 -8.04 7.01 6.79
CA ALA A 328 -8.58 8.11 7.58
C ALA A 328 -8.68 9.42 6.78
N ARG A 329 -7.71 9.68 5.89
CA ARG A 329 -7.77 10.84 4.99
C ARG A 329 -8.85 10.69 3.93
N ALA A 330 -9.05 9.50 3.39
CA ALA A 330 -10.14 9.22 2.46
C ALA A 330 -11.50 9.46 3.16
N LEU A 331 -11.68 8.93 4.37
CA LEU A 331 -12.88 9.19 5.19
C LEU A 331 -13.11 10.69 5.42
N ALA A 332 -12.08 11.44 5.79
CA ALA A 332 -12.19 12.89 5.97
C ALA A 332 -12.48 13.64 4.66
N GLY A 333 -11.98 13.14 3.53
CA GLY A 333 -12.12 13.74 2.20
C GLY A 333 -13.51 13.61 1.57
N LEU A 334 -14.30 12.61 1.98
CA LEU A 334 -15.66 12.41 1.46
C LEU A 334 -16.57 13.65 1.61
N ALA A 335 -16.35 14.48 2.63
CA ALA A 335 -17.05 15.76 2.79
C ALA A 335 -16.72 16.72 1.65
N THR A 336 -15.43 16.85 1.36
CA THR A 336 -14.88 17.94 0.57
C THR A 336 -15.26 17.84 -0.90
N GLU A 337 -15.25 16.63 -1.46
CA GLU A 337 -15.56 16.42 -2.88
C GLU A 337 -17.04 16.72 -3.19
N GLU A 338 -17.94 16.33 -2.28
CA GLU A 338 -19.36 16.58 -2.50
C GLU A 338 -19.77 18.02 -2.17
N GLU A 339 -19.16 18.67 -1.15
CA GLU A 339 -19.30 20.12 -0.95
C GLU A 339 -18.84 20.92 -2.17
N GLU A 340 -17.72 20.52 -2.78
CA GLU A 340 -17.20 21.17 -3.99
C GLU A 340 -18.15 20.94 -5.17
N ARG A 341 -18.69 19.73 -5.32
CA ARG A 341 -19.70 19.40 -6.34
C ARG A 341 -21.00 20.19 -6.14
N GLU A 342 -21.50 20.32 -4.92
CA GLU A 342 -22.67 21.12 -4.59
C GLU A 342 -22.41 22.61 -4.86
N ARG A 343 -21.26 23.16 -4.46
CA ARG A 343 -20.89 24.54 -4.77
C ARG A 343 -20.85 24.80 -6.28
N VAL A 344 -20.33 23.86 -7.07
CA VAL A 344 -20.31 23.97 -8.54
C VAL A 344 -21.72 23.91 -9.13
N LEU A 345 -22.59 23.06 -8.60
CA LEU A 345 -24.00 22.97 -9.02
C LEU A 345 -24.80 24.23 -8.64
N GLU A 346 -24.61 24.75 -7.42
CA GLU A 346 -25.21 26.00 -6.98
C GLU A 346 -24.73 27.20 -7.79
N ALA A 347 -23.43 27.27 -8.10
CA ALA A 347 -22.87 28.29 -8.97
C ALA A 347 -23.49 28.22 -10.37
N HIS A 348 -23.65 27.02 -10.95
CA HIS A 348 -24.35 26.83 -12.22
C HIS A 348 -25.82 27.24 -12.15
N ALA A 349 -26.54 26.84 -11.09
CA ALA A 349 -27.95 27.21 -10.90
C ALA A 349 -28.13 28.72 -10.71
N GLY A 350 -27.19 29.38 -10.02
CA GLY A 350 -27.10 30.82 -9.87
C GLY A 350 -26.86 31.54 -11.19
N LEU A 351 -25.95 31.03 -12.02
CA LEU A 351 -25.67 31.54 -13.36
C LEU A 351 -26.92 31.47 -14.25
N ILE A 352 -27.63 30.32 -14.26
CA ILE A 352 -28.88 30.14 -15.02
C ILE A 352 -29.97 31.11 -14.53
N ARG A 353 -30.10 31.33 -13.22
CA ARG A 353 -31.02 32.33 -12.65
C ARG A 353 -30.67 33.75 -13.10
N GLY A 354 -29.40 34.12 -13.06
CA GLY A 354 -28.91 35.42 -13.51
C GLY A 354 -29.23 35.69 -14.98
N VAL A 355 -28.97 34.71 -15.86
CA VAL A 355 -29.30 34.82 -17.30
C VAL A 355 -30.81 34.99 -17.51
N LYS A 356 -31.65 34.21 -16.82
CA LYS A 356 -33.12 34.35 -16.91
C LYS A 356 -33.58 35.75 -16.48
N GLN A 357 -33.01 36.31 -15.42
CA GLN A 357 -33.37 37.64 -14.94
C GLN A 357 -32.99 38.73 -15.95
N VAL A 358 -31.78 38.67 -16.52
CA VAL A 358 -31.33 39.62 -17.56
C VAL A 358 -32.23 39.56 -18.80
N VAL A 359 -32.60 38.35 -19.25
CA VAL A 359 -33.54 38.18 -20.38
C VAL A 359 -34.93 38.75 -20.05
N LEU A 360 -35.41 38.56 -18.82
CA LEU A 360 -36.69 39.09 -18.37
C LEU A 360 -36.66 40.62 -18.34
N THR A 361 -35.61 41.23 -17.80
CA THR A 361 -35.40 42.68 -17.74
C THR A 361 -35.24 43.30 -19.14
N ALA A 362 -34.51 42.62 -20.04
CA ALA A 362 -34.39 43.06 -21.43
C ALA A 362 -35.74 43.03 -22.15
N ARG A 363 -36.57 42.01 -21.90
CA ARG A 363 -37.94 41.94 -22.44
C ARG A 363 -38.83 43.06 -21.91
N THR A 364 -38.86 43.32 -20.60
CA THR A 364 -39.68 44.42 -20.05
C THR A 364 -39.24 45.78 -20.57
N ASN A 365 -37.94 46.01 -20.72
CA ASN A 365 -37.42 47.26 -21.29
C ASN A 365 -37.79 47.41 -22.78
N LEU A 366 -37.76 46.33 -23.57
CA LEU A 366 -38.18 46.35 -24.98
C LEU A 366 -39.68 46.68 -25.13
N PHE A 367 -40.54 46.08 -24.28
CA PHE A 367 -41.98 46.33 -24.28
C PHE A 367 -42.36 47.72 -23.74
N GLY A 368 -41.61 48.25 -22.75
CA GLY A 368 -41.78 49.62 -22.27
C GLY A 368 -41.45 50.68 -23.32
N THR A 369 -40.44 50.41 -24.16
CA THR A 369 -40.01 51.35 -25.21
C THR A 369 -40.95 51.34 -26.43
N MET A 370 -41.71 50.26 -26.66
CA MET A 370 -42.71 50.23 -27.74
C MET A 370 -44.04 50.92 -27.38
N ARG A 371 -44.36 51.10 -26.09
CA ARG A 371 -45.61 51.74 -25.64
C ARG A 371 -45.60 53.27 -25.70
N THR A 372 -44.43 53.91 -25.86
CA THR A 372 -44.29 55.37 -25.92
C THR A 372 -44.31 55.95 -27.34
N LYS A 373 -44.49 55.12 -28.39
CA LYS A 373 -44.55 55.56 -29.80
C LYS A 373 -45.96 55.63 -30.41
N ALA A 374 -47.03 55.51 -29.63
CA ALA A 374 -48.38 55.79 -30.10
C ALA A 374 -48.80 57.20 -29.65
N SER A 375 -48.31 58.22 -30.35
CA SER A 375 -48.94 59.56 -30.31
C SER A 375 -50.09 59.58 -31.31
N PRO A 376 -51.27 60.13 -30.95
CA PRO A 376 -52.39 60.22 -31.86
C PRO A 376 -52.13 61.34 -32.87
N CYS A 377 -52.08 61.01 -34.17
CA CYS A 377 -52.24 62.01 -35.21
C CYS A 377 -53.70 62.47 -35.23
N SER A 378 -53.82 63.79 -35.15
CA SER A 378 -55.00 64.64 -35.34
C SER A 378 -55.73 64.44 -36.65
#